data_AF-A0A7J4KLN1-F1
#
_entry.id   AF-A0A7J4KLN1-F1
#
_cell.length_a   1.000
_cell.length_b   1.000
_cell.length_c   1.000
_cell.angle_alpha   90.00
_cell.angle_beta   90.00
_cell.angle_gamma   90.00
#
_symmetry.space_group_name_H-M   'P 1'
#
loop_
_entity.id
_entity.type
_entity.pdbx_description
1 polymer ?
#
loop_
_entity_poly.entity_id
_entity_poly.type
_entity_poly.pdbx_seq_one_letter_code
_entity_poly.pdbx_strand_id
1 'polypeptide(L)'
;MDWKSLAVAAAAFTVISQVVYTLGAFIDMPYYTDPANAGLWSSLMMPGNGAPGMEYFVTAILASFFTGFIYASAYVAVKKVFREKSYVSTGAKFGLFLFSVSFVTGFIMMQLMFSIPLGLQLSWLVQGLIVSVTGGIAIAKFA
;
A
#
# COMPACT_ATOMS: atom_id res chain seq x y z
N MET A 1 6.32 -0.71 23.72
CA MET A 1 6.81 0.14 22.61
C MET A 1 6.03 1.43 22.68
N ASP A 2 6.68 2.58 22.51
CA ASP A 2 5.99 3.85 22.61
C ASP A 2 5.33 4.25 21.28
N TRP A 3 4.45 5.25 21.35
CA TRP A 3 3.71 5.75 20.19
C TRP A 3 4.59 6.51 19.20
N LYS A 4 5.77 6.98 19.62
CA LYS A 4 6.70 7.72 18.76
C LYS A 4 7.38 6.78 17.78
N SER A 5 7.81 5.60 18.23
CA SER A 5 8.31 4.52 17.38
C SER A 5 7.27 4.10 16.33
N LEU A 6 6.00 3.97 16.72
CA LEU A 6 4.90 3.68 15.79
C LEU A 6 4.74 4.78 14.73
N ALA A 7 4.79 6.05 15.14
CA ALA A 7 4.67 7.18 14.23
C ALA A 7 5.85 7.26 13.24
N VAL A 8 7.08 6.96 13.69
CA VAL A 8 8.25 6.90 12.79
C VAL A 8 8.13 5.75 11.80
N ALA A 9 7.70 4.57 12.25
CA ALA A 9 7.44 3.43 11.36
C ALA A 9 6.35 3.75 10.32
N ALA A 10 5.28 4.41 10.74
CA ALA A 10 4.19 4.86 9.86
C ALA A 10 4.67 5.90 8.83
N ALA A 11 5.49 6.86 9.23
CA ALA A 11 6.09 7.84 8.33
C ALA A 11 7.00 7.17 7.30
N ALA A 12 7.84 6.22 7.72
CA ALA A 12 8.69 5.45 6.80
C ALA A 12 7.86 4.64 5.79
N PHE A 13 6.81 3.95 6.26
CA PHE A 13 5.86 3.25 5.39
C PHE A 13 5.19 4.21 4.39
N THR A 14 4.79 5.41 4.86
CA THR A 14 4.17 6.43 4.02
C THR A 14 5.09 6.82 2.86
N VAL A 15 6.34 7.16 3.15
CA VAL A 15 7.32 7.54 2.11
C VAL A 15 7.51 6.40 1.09
N ILE A 16 7.68 5.16 1.57
CA ILE A 16 7.81 3.98 0.72
C ILE A 16 6.59 3.84 -0.20
N SER A 17 5.38 3.89 0.37
CA SER A 17 4.14 3.76 -0.38
C SER A 17 3.98 4.84 -1.44
N GLN A 18 4.30 6.10 -1.11
CA GLN A 18 4.18 7.23 -2.03
C GLN A 18 5.15 7.08 -3.21
N VAL A 19 6.39 6.67 -2.96
CA VAL A 19 7.37 6.43 -4.04
C VAL A 19 6.89 5.30 -4.96
N VAL A 20 6.51 4.15 -4.40
CA VAL A 20 6.11 2.99 -5.20
C VAL A 20 4.84 3.28 -6.01
N TYR A 21 3.81 3.83 -5.39
CA TYR A 21 2.55 4.13 -6.08
C TYR A 21 2.67 5.27 -7.09
N THR A 22 3.52 6.27 -6.84
CA THR A 22 3.77 7.32 -7.83
C THR A 22 4.47 6.75 -9.07
N LEU A 23 5.50 5.92 -8.87
CA LEU A 23 6.17 5.26 -10.00
C LEU A 23 5.25 4.28 -10.73
N GLY A 24 4.45 3.52 -9.99
CA GLY A 24 3.42 2.64 -10.54
C GLY A 24 2.38 3.41 -11.34
N ALA A 25 1.95 4.58 -10.87
CA ALA A 25 0.97 5.40 -11.56
C ALA A 25 1.44 5.82 -12.95
N PHE A 26 2.74 6.15 -13.12
CA PHE A 26 3.30 6.45 -14.44
C PHE A 26 3.23 5.26 -15.41
N ILE A 27 3.43 4.05 -14.90
CA ILE A 27 3.33 2.81 -15.70
C ILE A 27 1.86 2.54 -16.06
N ASP A 28 0.95 2.78 -15.12
CA ASP A 28 -0.46 2.47 -15.25
C ASP A 28 -1.30 3.57 -15.94
N MET A 29 -0.67 4.69 -16.34
CA MET A 29 -1.33 5.82 -17.01
C MET A 29 -2.22 5.45 -18.21
N PRO A 30 -1.85 4.48 -19.07
CA PRO A 30 -2.73 4.06 -20.16
C PRO A 30 -4.09 3.56 -19.67
N TYR A 31 -4.15 2.88 -18.51
CA TYR A 31 -5.42 2.44 -17.93
C TYR A 31 -6.22 3.59 -17.34
N TYR A 32 -5.55 4.56 -16.70
CA TYR A 32 -6.18 5.71 -16.07
C TYR A 32 -6.77 6.71 -17.07
N THR A 33 -6.21 6.77 -18.28
CA THR A 33 -6.64 7.72 -19.31
C THR A 33 -7.56 7.10 -20.36
N ASP A 34 -7.77 5.78 -20.32
CA ASP A 34 -8.71 5.09 -21.20
C ASP A 34 -10.16 5.50 -20.84
N PRO A 35 -10.91 6.11 -21.80
CA PRO A 35 -12.31 6.47 -21.57
C PRO A 35 -13.21 5.30 -21.17
N ALA A 36 -12.86 4.06 -21.56
CA ALA A 36 -13.61 2.86 -21.18
C ALA A 36 -13.56 2.61 -19.66
N ASN A 37 -12.54 3.12 -18.97
CA ASN A 37 -12.33 2.94 -17.53
C ASN A 37 -12.82 4.13 -16.69
N ALA A 38 -13.35 5.20 -17.29
CA ALA A 38 -13.70 6.43 -16.58
C ALA A 38 -14.69 6.22 -15.41
N GLY A 39 -15.57 5.22 -15.51
CA GLY A 39 -16.52 4.86 -14.46
C GLY A 39 -15.94 4.07 -13.29
N LEU A 40 -14.67 3.66 -13.34
CA LEU A 40 -14.03 2.88 -12.27
C LEU A 40 -13.46 3.76 -11.15
N TRP A 41 -13.14 5.01 -11.45
CA TRP A 41 -12.44 5.88 -10.53
C TRP A 41 -13.40 6.59 -9.57
N SER A 42 -12.99 6.74 -8.32
CA SER A 42 -13.77 7.55 -7.38
C SER A 42 -13.78 9.02 -7.84
N SER A 43 -14.86 9.73 -7.51
CA SER A 43 -14.93 11.18 -7.75
C SER A 43 -13.85 11.96 -7.00
N LEU A 44 -13.26 11.38 -5.95
CA LEU A 44 -12.11 11.96 -5.26
C LEU A 44 -10.83 11.85 -6.12
N MET A 45 -10.62 10.71 -6.78
CA MET A 45 -9.45 10.48 -7.63
C MET A 45 -9.56 11.20 -8.97
N MET A 46 -10.74 11.13 -9.60
CA MET A 46 -11.04 11.79 -10.88
C MET A 46 -12.40 12.49 -10.81
N PRO A 47 -12.45 13.72 -10.27
CA PRO A 47 -13.69 14.53 -10.23
C PRO A 47 -14.16 14.98 -11.62
N GLY A 48 -13.32 14.84 -12.65
CA GLY A 48 -13.63 15.10 -14.05
C GLY A 48 -12.54 14.54 -14.96
N ASN A 49 -12.58 14.91 -16.25
CA ASN A 49 -11.56 14.52 -17.23
C ASN A 49 -10.26 15.31 -17.04
N GLY A 50 -9.54 15.03 -15.96
CA GLY A 50 -8.31 15.74 -15.60
C GLY A 50 -7.48 15.00 -14.55
N ALA A 51 -6.31 15.53 -14.27
CA ALA A 51 -5.42 14.98 -13.26
C ALA A 51 -6.08 15.04 -11.85
N PRO A 52 -5.74 14.11 -10.94
CA PRO A 52 -6.19 14.16 -9.57
C PRO A 52 -5.82 15.50 -8.90
N GLY A 53 -6.77 16.07 -8.16
CA GLY A 53 -6.53 17.31 -7.41
C GLY A 53 -5.64 17.11 -6.18
N MET A 54 -5.24 18.23 -5.54
CA MET A 54 -4.47 18.20 -4.29
C MET A 54 -5.18 17.43 -3.16
N GLU A 55 -6.51 17.44 -3.14
CA GLU A 55 -7.30 16.75 -2.13
C GLU A 55 -7.07 15.23 -2.15
N TYR A 56 -6.99 14.64 -3.34
CA TYR A 56 -6.65 13.22 -3.50
C TYR A 56 -5.25 12.93 -2.95
N PHE A 57 -4.27 13.77 -3.29
CA PHE A 57 -2.88 13.59 -2.85
C PHE A 57 -2.74 13.65 -1.33
N VAL A 58 -3.35 14.65 -0.68
CA VAL A 58 -3.37 14.76 0.79
C VAL A 58 -4.06 13.56 1.42
N THR A 59 -5.20 13.14 0.87
CA THR A 59 -5.95 11.98 1.36
C THR A 59 -5.13 10.70 1.23
N ALA A 60 -4.42 10.51 0.10
CA ALA A 60 -3.55 9.37 -0.12
C ALA A 60 -2.39 9.32 0.88
N ILE A 61 -1.76 10.44 1.18
CA ILE A 61 -0.69 10.52 2.20
C ILE A 61 -1.24 10.16 3.58
N LEU A 62 -2.38 10.71 3.97
CA LEU A 62 -3.01 10.42 5.27
C LEU A 62 -3.41 8.94 5.36
N ALA A 63 -4.03 8.39 4.33
CA ALA A 63 -4.40 6.98 4.28
C ALA A 63 -3.18 6.06 4.37
N SER A 64 -2.09 6.40 3.68
CA SER A 64 -0.80 5.70 3.80
C SER A 64 -0.24 5.75 5.23
N PHE A 65 -0.31 6.92 5.89
CA PHE A 65 0.17 7.06 7.26
C PHE A 65 -0.67 6.24 8.24
N PHE A 66 -1.99 6.31 8.16
CA PHE A 66 -2.87 5.51 9.02
C PHE A 66 -2.68 4.00 8.77
N THR A 67 -2.56 3.59 7.51
CA THR A 67 -2.25 2.19 7.15
C THR A 67 -0.92 1.74 7.76
N GLY A 68 0.13 2.55 7.61
CA GLY A 68 1.44 2.29 8.20
C GLY A 68 1.39 2.18 9.73
N PHE A 69 0.60 3.03 10.38
CA PHE A 69 0.41 2.99 11.84
C PHE A 69 -0.33 1.71 12.29
N ILE A 70 -1.37 1.30 11.55
CA ILE A 70 -2.10 0.04 11.79
C ILE A 70 -1.14 -1.15 11.63
N TYR A 71 -0.36 -1.18 10.55
CA TYR A 71 0.61 -2.25 10.31
C TYR A 71 1.72 -2.29 11.36
N ALA A 72 2.24 -1.14 11.78
CA ALA A 72 3.23 -1.07 12.86
C ALA A 72 2.64 -1.58 14.18
N SER A 73 1.39 -1.22 14.48
CA SER A 73 0.68 -1.72 15.67
C SER A 73 0.45 -3.24 15.60
N ALA A 74 0.03 -3.74 14.45
CA ALA A 74 -0.12 -5.17 14.20
C ALA A 74 1.20 -5.91 14.40
N TYR A 75 2.30 -5.39 13.84
CA TYR A 75 3.63 -5.94 14.03
C TYR A 75 4.00 -6.11 15.51
N VAL A 76 3.75 -5.10 16.36
CA VAL A 76 4.02 -5.20 17.80
C VAL A 76 3.27 -6.36 18.45
N ALA A 77 2.03 -6.59 18.04
CA ALA A 77 1.22 -7.69 18.57
C ALA A 77 1.75 -9.06 18.15
N VAL A 78 2.21 -9.20 16.90
CA VAL A 78 2.55 -10.50 16.30
C VAL A 78 4.05 -10.77 16.14
N LYS A 79 4.94 -9.81 16.45
CA LYS A 79 6.40 -9.94 16.21
C LYS A 79 7.06 -11.15 16.87
N LYS A 80 6.45 -11.68 17.94
CA LYS A 80 6.92 -12.92 18.59
C LYS A 80 6.82 -14.16 17.68
N VAL A 81 5.88 -14.15 16.74
CA VAL A 81 5.66 -15.23 15.76
C VAL A 81 6.74 -15.24 14.68
N PHE A 82 7.24 -14.06 14.31
CA PHE A 82 8.21 -13.87 13.21
C PHE A 82 9.66 -13.73 13.70
N ARG A 83 9.97 -14.22 14.91
CA ARG A 83 11.28 -14.04 15.56
C ARG A 83 12.42 -14.60 14.73
N GLU A 84 13.23 -13.71 14.19
CA GLU A 84 14.49 -14.00 13.48
C GLU A 84 15.62 -13.17 14.08
N LYS A 85 16.86 -13.50 13.73
CA LYS A 85 18.04 -12.77 14.20
C LYS A 85 18.19 -11.37 13.59
N SER A 86 17.55 -11.10 12.45
CA SER A 86 17.68 -9.86 11.68
C SER A 86 16.33 -9.21 11.44
N TYR A 87 16.25 -7.89 11.65
CA TYR A 87 15.07 -7.08 11.36
C TYR A 87 14.65 -7.17 9.88
N VAL A 88 15.61 -7.40 8.97
CA VAL A 88 15.31 -7.58 7.54
C VAL A 88 14.52 -8.86 7.31
N SER A 89 14.94 -9.98 7.90
CA SER A 89 14.26 -11.27 7.76
C SER A 89 12.89 -11.25 8.43
N THR A 90 12.81 -10.76 9.67
CA THR A 90 11.54 -10.60 10.39
C THR A 90 10.59 -9.67 9.64
N GLY A 91 11.07 -8.52 9.19
CA GLY A 91 10.27 -7.54 8.47
C GLY A 91 9.81 -8.02 7.10
N ALA A 92 10.65 -8.74 6.36
CA ALA A 92 10.24 -9.34 5.07
C ALA A 92 9.17 -10.41 5.27
N LYS A 93 9.27 -11.28 6.28
CA LYS A 93 8.24 -12.28 6.60
C LYS A 93 6.92 -11.61 7.01
N PHE A 94 7.00 -10.60 7.86
CA PHE A 94 5.83 -9.81 8.24
C PHE A 94 5.21 -9.09 7.04
N GLY A 95 6.04 -8.51 6.16
CA GLY A 95 5.59 -7.87 4.94
C GLY A 95 4.93 -8.83 3.95
N LEU A 96 5.46 -10.05 3.79
CA LEU A 96 4.80 -11.10 3.01
C LEU A 96 3.45 -11.50 3.62
N PHE A 97 3.37 -11.58 4.94
CA PHE A 97 2.09 -11.81 5.63
C PHE A 97 1.08 -10.69 5.36
N LEU A 98 1.50 -9.41 5.47
CA LEU A 98 0.65 -8.26 5.14
C LEU A 98 0.20 -8.28 3.67
N PHE A 99 1.10 -8.63 2.76
CA PHE A 99 0.82 -8.76 1.34
C PHE A 99 -0.28 -9.81 1.10
N SER A 100 -0.13 -11.00 1.68
CA SER A 100 -1.13 -12.07 1.55
C SER A 100 -2.48 -11.65 2.12
N VAL A 101 -2.51 -11.01 3.30
CA VAL A 101 -3.76 -10.66 3.98
C VAL A 101 -4.46 -9.46 3.36
N SER A 102 -3.73 -8.51 2.76
CA SER A 102 -4.30 -7.25 2.27
C SER A 102 -4.44 -7.22 0.75
N PHE A 103 -3.39 -7.60 0.02
CA PHE A 103 -3.34 -7.43 -1.42
C PHE A 103 -3.83 -8.67 -2.18
N VAL A 104 -3.47 -9.89 -1.73
CA VAL A 104 -3.96 -11.11 -2.39
C VAL A 104 -5.47 -11.27 -2.18
N THR A 105 -5.95 -11.09 -0.94
CA THR A 105 -7.39 -11.10 -0.64
C THR A 105 -8.12 -9.96 -1.37
N GLY A 106 -7.54 -8.75 -1.37
CA GLY A 106 -8.07 -7.59 -2.08
C GLY A 106 -8.20 -7.83 -3.58
N PHE A 107 -7.16 -8.38 -4.21
CA PHE A 107 -7.16 -8.77 -5.62
C PHE A 107 -8.31 -9.73 -5.95
N ILE A 108 -8.48 -10.80 -5.15
CA ILE A 108 -9.55 -11.78 -5.35
C ILE A 108 -10.92 -11.12 -5.22
N MET A 109 -11.12 -10.30 -4.19
CA MET A 109 -12.41 -9.63 -3.97
C MET A 109 -12.72 -8.60 -5.07
N MET A 110 -11.71 -7.86 -5.52
CA MET A 110 -11.87 -6.88 -6.59
C MET A 110 -12.23 -7.53 -7.92
N GLN A 111 -11.67 -8.70 -8.25
CA GLN A 111 -12.07 -9.47 -9.44
C GLN A 111 -13.54 -9.87 -9.43
N LEU A 112 -14.10 -10.14 -8.25
CA LEU A 112 -15.50 -10.54 -8.11
C LEU A 112 -16.48 -9.37 -8.13
N MET A 113 -16.04 -8.19 -7.68
CA MET A 113 -16.91 -7.03 -7.47
C MET A 113 -16.81 -5.97 -8.57
N PHE A 114 -15.64 -5.81 -9.20
CA PHE A 114 -15.36 -4.71 -10.10
C PHE A 114 -14.79 -5.20 -11.43
N SER A 115 -15.24 -4.59 -12.52
CA SER A 115 -14.74 -4.88 -13.88
C SER A 115 -13.43 -4.13 -14.18
N ILE A 116 -12.43 -4.26 -13.30
CA ILE A 116 -11.14 -3.57 -13.47
C ILE A 116 -10.24 -4.41 -14.40
N PRO A 117 -9.58 -3.80 -15.40
CA PRO A 117 -8.67 -4.51 -16.31
C PRO A 117 -7.66 -5.38 -15.55
N LEU A 118 -7.53 -6.66 -15.94
CA LEU A 118 -6.66 -7.62 -15.25
C LEU A 118 -5.21 -7.14 -15.19
N GLY A 119 -4.70 -6.53 -16.26
CA GLY A 119 -3.33 -5.99 -16.30
C GLY A 119 -3.08 -4.92 -15.22
N LEU A 120 -4.05 -4.03 -15.00
CA LEU A 120 -3.97 -3.02 -13.95
C LEU A 120 -4.01 -3.65 -12.54
N GLN A 121 -4.89 -4.62 -12.33
CA GLN A 121 -4.96 -5.31 -11.04
C GLN A 121 -3.66 -6.07 -10.71
N LEU A 122 -3.03 -6.69 -11.72
CA LEU A 122 -1.72 -7.34 -11.56
C LEU A 122 -0.62 -6.31 -11.25
N SER A 123 -0.65 -5.14 -11.90
CA SER A 123 0.28 -4.04 -11.59
C SER A 123 0.14 -3.61 -10.12
N TRP A 124 -1.09 -3.41 -9.64
CA TRP A 124 -1.34 -3.08 -8.24
C TRP A 124 -0.92 -4.18 -7.27
N LEU A 125 -1.10 -5.45 -7.64
CA LEU A 125 -0.64 -6.57 -6.84
C LEU A 125 0.90 -6.56 -6.70
N VAL A 126 1.64 -6.30 -7.78
CA VAL A 126 3.10 -6.17 -7.75
C VAL A 126 3.54 -4.97 -6.90
N GLN A 127 2.91 -3.81 -7.08
CA GLN A 127 3.18 -2.62 -6.26
C GLN A 127 2.90 -2.92 -4.78
N GLY A 128 1.79 -3.60 -4.48
CA GLY A 128 1.42 -4.04 -3.15
C GLY A 128 2.42 -4.99 -2.50
N LEU A 129 3.01 -5.90 -3.26
CA LEU A 129 4.09 -6.77 -2.80
C LEU A 129 5.31 -5.94 -2.39
N ILE A 130 5.74 -5.02 -3.26
CA ILE A 130 6.91 -4.16 -2.99
C ILE A 130 6.67 -3.32 -1.74
N VAL A 131 5.52 -2.62 -1.66
CA VAL A 131 5.17 -1.78 -0.50
C VAL A 131 5.08 -2.61 0.79
N SER A 132 4.45 -3.78 0.75
CA SER A 132 4.27 -4.60 1.95
C SER A 132 5.60 -5.16 2.45
N VAL A 133 6.48 -5.66 1.57
CA VAL A 133 7.77 -6.22 1.96
C VAL A 133 8.72 -5.13 2.45
N THR A 134 8.91 -4.07 1.66
CA THR A 134 9.81 -2.97 2.04
C THR A 134 9.29 -2.18 3.25
N GLY A 135 7.97 -1.96 3.31
CA GLY A 135 7.29 -1.38 4.45
C GLY A 135 7.38 -2.25 5.70
N GLY A 136 7.24 -3.57 5.57
CA GLY A 136 7.44 -4.53 6.67
C GLY A 136 8.86 -4.49 7.24
N ILE A 137 9.89 -4.36 6.38
CA ILE A 137 11.28 -4.16 6.80
C ILE A 137 11.45 -2.82 7.53
N ALA A 138 10.88 -1.74 7.01
CA ALA A 138 10.93 -0.43 7.67
C ALA A 138 10.25 -0.46 9.04
N ILE A 139 9.07 -1.08 9.13
CA ILE A 139 8.34 -1.27 10.39
C ILE A 139 9.21 -2.06 11.38
N ALA A 140 9.74 -3.22 11.00
CA ALA A 140 10.55 -4.04 11.89
C ALA A 140 11.85 -3.35 12.38
N LYS A 141 12.34 -2.35 11.64
CA LYS A 141 13.50 -1.55 12.02
C LYS A 141 13.15 -0.46 13.05
N PHE A 142 11.96 0.14 12.95
CA PHE A 142 11.57 1.31 13.75
C PHE A 142 10.58 1.02 14.88
N ALA A 143 9.89 -0.13 14.83
CA ALA A 143 8.97 -0.67 15.84
C ALA A 143 9.62 -1.85 16.60
#